data_AF-A0ABD6ERJ6-F1
#
_entry.id   AF-A0ABD6ERJ6-F1
#
_cell.length_a   1.000
_cell.length_b   1.000
_cell.length_c   1.000
_cell.angle_alpha   90.00
_cell.angle_beta   90.00
_cell.angle_gamma   90.00
#
_symmetry.space_group_name_H-M   'P 1'
#
loop_
_entity.id
_entity.type
_entity.pdbx_description
1 polymer ?
#
loop_
_entity_poly.entity_id
_entity_poly.type
_entity_poly.pdbx_seq_one_letter_code
_entity_poly.pdbx_strand_id
1 'polypeptide(L)'
;MMDTGAHDGTIEATGRRTVPETNPTLSLNSSSDCLKWPLKFEVAHGQMAKNRIMKAPMSEMVFTSVLLVPFLALAAYNSENDTISGLPTESLLRLYRLWSVGGAGIIVTGSVAINEASCNPFCVLSLLESCR
;
A
#
# COMPACT_ATOMS: atom_id res chain seq x y z
N MET A 1 -15.77 30.45 61.90
CA MET A 1 -16.11 29.02 62.00
C MET A 1 -16.15 28.49 60.58
N MET A 2 -15.07 27.87 60.12
CA MET A 2 -15.01 27.23 58.81
C MET A 2 -14.61 25.78 59.03
N ASP A 3 -15.50 24.88 58.64
CA ASP A 3 -15.37 23.43 58.75
C ASP A 3 -14.40 22.92 57.68
N THR A 4 -13.34 22.24 58.11
CA THR A 4 -12.43 21.49 57.25
C THR A 4 -12.89 20.04 57.19
N GLY A 5 -13.64 19.68 56.14
CA GLY A 5 -14.02 18.30 55.84
C GLY A 5 -12.84 17.49 55.29
N ALA A 6 -12.42 16.48 56.03
CA ALA A 6 -11.43 15.50 55.62
C ALA A 6 -12.07 14.45 54.70
N HIS A 7 -11.58 14.33 53.47
CA HIS A 7 -11.90 13.22 52.58
C HIS A 7 -10.82 12.14 52.70
N ASP A 8 -11.22 10.99 53.25
CA ASP A 8 -10.44 9.76 53.31
C ASP A 8 -10.52 9.05 51.95
N GLY A 9 -9.39 8.97 51.26
CA GLY A 9 -9.26 8.40 49.93
C GLY A 9 -8.57 7.04 49.99
N THR A 10 -9.35 5.98 50.15
CA THR A 10 -8.89 4.59 50.04
C THR A 10 -8.47 4.31 48.59
N ILE A 11 -7.17 4.13 48.35
CA ILE A 11 -6.61 3.73 47.06
C ILE A 11 -6.69 2.20 46.98
N GLU A 12 -7.63 1.67 46.19
CA GLU A 12 -7.66 0.25 45.86
C GLU A 12 -6.46 -0.13 44.98
N ALA A 13 -5.58 -0.95 45.54
CA ALA A 13 -4.43 -1.51 44.85
C ALA A 13 -4.88 -2.39 43.68
N THR A 14 -4.73 -1.86 42.46
CA THR A 14 -5.04 -2.56 41.21
C THR A 14 -4.15 -3.79 41.09
N GLY A 15 -4.79 -4.96 41.04
CA GLY A 15 -4.17 -6.27 41.00
C GLY A 15 -3.10 -6.41 39.91
N ARG A 16 -1.89 -6.74 40.35
CA ARG A 16 -0.77 -7.11 39.50
C ARG A 16 -1.07 -8.46 38.85
N ARG A 17 -1.54 -8.42 37.60
CA ARG A 17 -1.75 -9.60 36.76
C ARG A 17 -0.38 -10.25 36.52
N THR A 18 -0.12 -11.37 37.19
CA THR A 18 1.02 -12.24 36.90
C THR A 18 0.80 -12.86 35.52
N VAL A 19 1.36 -12.22 34.49
CA VAL A 19 1.43 -12.80 33.16
C VAL A 19 2.44 -13.96 33.25
N PRO A 20 2.06 -15.21 32.94
CA PRO A 20 3.00 -16.31 32.95
C PRO A 20 4.10 -16.03 31.92
N GLU A 21 5.32 -15.90 32.43
CA GLU A 21 6.55 -15.68 31.71
C GLU A 21 6.99 -16.98 31.03
N THR A 22 6.19 -17.46 30.07
CA THR A 22 6.68 -18.43 29.11
C THR A 22 7.53 -17.64 28.14
N ASN A 23 8.85 -17.60 28.37
CA ASN A 23 9.81 -17.22 27.35
C ASN A 23 9.70 -18.25 26.22
N PRO A 24 9.08 -17.95 25.07
CA PRO A 24 9.25 -18.82 23.93
C PRO A 24 10.74 -18.77 23.61
N THR A 25 11.37 -19.94 23.58
CA THR A 25 12.67 -20.09 22.95
C THR A 25 12.49 -19.64 21.50
N LEU A 26 12.75 -18.35 21.25
CA LEU A 26 12.75 -17.74 19.94
C LEU A 26 13.91 -18.37 19.21
N SER A 27 13.69 -19.54 18.61
CA SER A 27 14.50 -19.96 17.49
C SER A 27 14.53 -18.76 16.56
N LEU A 28 15.74 -18.28 16.24
CA LEU A 28 15.98 -17.29 15.21
C LEU A 28 15.59 -17.92 13.87
N ASN A 29 14.29 -18.14 13.69
CA ASN A 29 13.66 -18.34 12.41
C ASN A 29 14.04 -17.08 11.65
N SER A 30 14.74 -17.27 10.53
CA SER A 30 15.30 -16.20 9.71
C SER A 30 14.32 -15.03 9.66
N SER A 31 14.80 -13.83 9.98
CA SER A 31 13.99 -12.60 10.11
C SER A 31 13.03 -12.32 8.94
N SER A 32 13.23 -13.01 7.81
CA SER A 32 12.35 -13.04 6.64
C SER A 32 11.02 -13.77 6.81
N ASP A 33 10.82 -14.64 7.80
CA ASP A 33 9.57 -15.42 7.90
C ASP A 33 8.35 -14.54 8.22
N CYS A 34 8.54 -13.43 8.92
CA CYS A 34 7.49 -12.45 9.16
C CYS A 34 7.00 -11.78 7.86
N LEU A 35 7.82 -11.75 6.80
CA LEU A 35 7.44 -11.17 5.52
C LEU A 35 6.41 -12.02 4.78
N LYS A 36 6.34 -13.33 5.05
CA LYS A 36 5.37 -14.25 4.43
C LYS A 36 3.96 -14.12 5.02
N TRP A 37 3.82 -13.48 6.18
CA TRP A 37 2.53 -13.38 6.85
C TRP A 37 1.58 -12.42 6.12
N PRO A 38 0.28 -12.76 6.02
CA PRO A 38 -0.72 -11.86 5.48
C PRO A 38 -0.75 -10.51 6.23
N LEU A 39 -1.13 -9.45 5.51
CA LEU A 39 -1.35 -8.12 6.07
C LEU A 39 -2.78 -7.69 5.83
N LYS A 40 -3.53 -7.42 6.90
CA LYS A 40 -4.90 -6.90 6.83
C LYS A 40 -4.88 -5.37 6.83
N PHE A 41 -5.58 -4.76 5.89
CA PHE A 41 -5.77 -3.31 5.83
C PHE A 41 -7.11 -2.96 6.46
N GLU A 42 -7.07 -2.44 7.70
CA GLU A 42 -8.28 -2.07 8.44
C GLU A 42 -9.07 -0.96 7.75
N VAL A 43 -8.35 0.00 7.15
CA VAL A 43 -8.94 1.17 6.46
C VAL A 43 -9.48 0.80 5.07
N ALA A 44 -8.96 -0.25 4.42
CA ALA A 44 -9.35 -0.64 3.07
C ALA A 44 -10.45 -1.73 3.08
N HIS A 45 -11.51 -1.55 3.87
CA HIS A 45 -12.68 -2.43 3.92
C HIS A 45 -12.35 -3.92 4.10
N GLY A 46 -11.34 -4.25 4.92
CA GLY A 46 -10.97 -5.63 5.21
C GLY A 46 -10.19 -6.33 4.09
N GLN A 47 -9.66 -5.59 3.11
CA GLN A 47 -8.71 -6.16 2.16
C GLN A 47 -7.49 -6.75 2.88
N MET A 48 -6.96 -7.84 2.32
CA MET A 48 -5.85 -8.58 2.89
C MET A 48 -4.81 -8.88 1.81
N ALA A 49 -3.57 -8.45 2.04
CA ALA A 49 -2.43 -8.85 1.22
C ALA A 49 -1.97 -10.25 1.62
N LYS A 50 -1.56 -11.04 0.62
CA LYS A 50 -1.04 -12.42 0.81
C LYS A 50 0.23 -12.48 1.68
N ASN A 51 1.01 -11.40 1.69
CA ASN A 51 2.27 -11.28 2.42
C ASN A 51 2.61 -9.79 2.67
N ARG A 52 3.72 -9.52 3.37
CA ARG A 52 4.20 -8.17 3.68
C ARG A 52 5.25 -7.64 2.69
N ILE A 53 5.40 -8.31 1.55
CA ILE A 53 6.32 -7.88 0.51
C ILE A 53 5.62 -6.82 -0.34
N MET A 54 6.24 -5.64 -0.39
CA MET A 54 5.68 -4.46 -1.03
C MET A 54 6.60 -3.98 -2.15
N LYS A 55 6.03 -3.74 -3.34
CA LYS A 55 6.68 -2.91 -4.36
C LYS A 55 6.45 -1.44 -4.01
N ALA A 56 7.54 -0.70 -3.82
CA ALA A 56 7.52 0.72 -3.52
C ALA A 56 6.96 1.53 -4.71
N PRO A 57 6.32 2.70 -4.47
CA PRO A 57 5.96 3.61 -5.54
C PRO A 57 7.22 3.99 -6.32
N MET A 58 7.17 3.88 -7.64
CA MET A 58 8.25 4.32 -8.52
C MET A 58 7.68 5.32 -9.49
N SER A 59 8.39 6.43 -9.71
CA SER A 59 8.12 7.30 -10.85
C SER A 59 8.49 6.52 -12.10
N GLU A 60 7.51 5.79 -12.62
CA GLU A 60 7.52 5.22 -13.94
C GLU A 60 7.65 6.42 -14.89
N MET A 61 8.88 6.75 -15.31
CA MET A 61 9.13 7.91 -16.16
C MET A 61 8.36 7.70 -17.47
N VAL A 62 7.17 8.30 -17.53
CA VAL A 62 6.32 8.37 -18.70
C VAL A 62 6.96 9.39 -19.65
N PHE A 63 7.96 8.95 -20.41
CA PHE A 63 8.50 9.76 -21.50
C PHE A 63 7.96 9.23 -22.82
N THR A 64 6.82 9.78 -23.23
CA THR A 64 6.27 9.62 -24.56
C THR A 64 6.85 10.71 -25.45
N SER A 65 8.08 10.49 -25.91
CA SER A 65 8.48 11.05 -27.20
C SER A 65 8.32 9.95 -28.23
N VAL A 66 7.31 10.13 -29.09
CA VAL A 66 6.93 9.26 -30.22
C VAL A 66 8.12 8.94 -31.16
N LEU A 67 9.28 9.57 -30.97
CA LEU A 67 10.40 9.48 -31.89
C LEU A 67 11.59 8.61 -31.47
N LEU A 68 11.74 8.13 -30.22
CA LEU A 68 13.01 7.44 -29.88
C LEU A 68 12.96 6.13 -29.10
N VAL A 69 11.92 5.79 -28.32
CA VAL A 69 11.89 4.46 -27.68
C VAL A 69 10.46 3.94 -27.48
N PRO A 70 9.87 3.22 -28.46
CA PRO A 70 8.49 2.74 -28.36
C PRO A 70 8.27 1.69 -27.25
N PHE A 71 9.34 1.16 -26.65
CA PHE A 71 9.26 0.03 -25.72
C PHE A 71 9.20 0.41 -24.23
N LEU A 72 9.45 1.68 -23.87
CA LEU A 72 9.50 2.15 -22.48
C LEU A 72 8.40 3.17 -22.13
N ALA A 73 7.49 3.47 -23.05
CA ALA A 73 6.35 4.34 -22.79
C ALA A 73 5.30 3.60 -21.92
N LEU A 74 5.17 4.03 -20.67
CA LEU A 74 4.26 3.39 -19.70
C LEU A 74 2.88 4.07 -19.60
N ALA A 75 2.74 5.30 -20.10
CA ALA A 75 1.44 5.91 -20.32
C ALA A 75 1.40 6.61 -21.70
N ALA A 76 0.25 6.59 -22.35
CA ALA A 76 0.07 7.25 -23.63
C ALA A 76 0.10 8.78 -23.44
N TYR A 77 0.73 9.49 -24.38
CA TYR A 77 0.57 10.95 -24.53
C TYR A 77 0.20 11.18 -25.98
N ASN A 78 -0.91 11.89 -26.18
CA ASN A 78 -1.37 12.29 -27.50
C ASN A 78 -1.73 13.77 -27.45
N SER A 79 -0.96 14.59 -28.17
CA SER A 79 -1.19 16.04 -28.27
C SER A 79 -2.45 16.41 -29.05
N GLU A 80 -3.00 15.48 -29.82
CA GLU A 80 -4.22 15.68 -30.62
C GLU A 80 -5.47 15.17 -29.89
N ASN A 81 -5.30 14.35 -28.86
CA ASN A 81 -6.39 13.75 -28.13
C ASN A 81 -6.07 13.61 -26.64
N ASP A 82 -6.50 14.60 -25.86
CA ASP A 82 -6.30 14.62 -24.40
C ASP A 82 -7.02 13.48 -23.68
N THR A 83 -8.03 12.86 -24.30
CA THR A 83 -8.82 11.79 -23.65
C THR A 83 -8.06 10.47 -23.49
N ILE A 84 -7.01 10.25 -24.30
CA ILE A 84 -6.17 9.05 -24.24
C ILE A 84 -4.83 9.31 -23.53
N SER A 85 -4.50 10.57 -23.28
CA SER A 85 -3.32 10.95 -22.53
C SER A 85 -3.43 10.48 -21.09
N GLY A 86 -2.35 9.89 -20.57
CA GLY A 86 -2.28 9.36 -19.21
C GLY A 86 -2.86 7.96 -19.04
N LEU A 87 -3.48 7.33 -20.04
CA LEU A 87 -3.94 5.94 -19.93
C LEU A 87 -2.76 4.95 -19.84
N PRO A 88 -2.86 3.90 -19.00
CA PRO A 88 -1.81 2.91 -18.87
C PRO A 88 -1.60 2.16 -20.19
N THR A 89 -0.35 1.96 -20.59
CA THR A 89 -0.03 1.11 -21.75
C THR A 89 0.00 -0.37 -21.38
N GLU A 90 -0.10 -1.25 -22.38
CA GLU A 90 0.02 -2.70 -22.17
C GLU A 90 1.37 -3.08 -21.52
N SER A 91 2.45 -2.36 -21.85
CA SER A 91 3.76 -2.55 -21.21
C SER A 91 3.71 -2.27 -19.70
N LEU A 92 2.96 -1.25 -19.28
CA LEU A 92 2.77 -0.94 -17.87
C LEU A 92 1.93 -2.00 -17.17
N LEU A 93 0.83 -2.43 -17.77
CA LEU A 93 0.00 -3.53 -17.23
C LEU A 93 0.81 -4.83 -17.08
N ARG A 94 1.62 -5.16 -18.09
CA ARG A 94 2.52 -6.32 -18.04
C ARG A 94 3.55 -6.21 -16.92
N LEU A 95 4.11 -5.03 -16.68
CA LEU A 95 5.05 -4.80 -15.58
C LEU A 95 4.40 -5.06 -14.22
N TYR A 96 3.21 -4.52 -13.98
CA TYR A 96 2.45 -4.75 -12.76
C TYR A 96 2.10 -6.24 -12.57
N ARG A 97 1.74 -6.92 -13.65
CA ARG A 97 1.50 -8.37 -13.65
C ARG A 97 2.74 -9.16 -13.27
N LEU A 98 3.92 -8.78 -13.77
CA LEU A 98 5.19 -9.45 -13.42
C LEU A 98 5.51 -9.31 -11.93
N TRP A 99 5.24 -8.16 -11.30
CA TRP A 99 5.41 -8.02 -9.85
C TRP A 99 4.42 -8.87 -9.05
N SER A 100 3.17 -8.96 -9.51
CA SER A 100 2.16 -9.83 -8.88
C SER A 100 2.58 -11.30 -8.93
N VAL A 101 3.01 -11.78 -10.10
CA VAL A 101 3.56 -13.14 -10.31
C VAL A 101 4.84 -13.37 -9.51
N GLY A 102 5.69 -12.34 -9.38
CA GLY A 102 6.90 -12.35 -8.56
C GLY A 102 6.65 -12.46 -7.05
N GLY A 103 5.39 -12.47 -6.61
CA GLY A 103 5.02 -12.72 -5.22
C GLY A 103 4.85 -11.47 -4.37
N ALA A 104 4.88 -10.26 -4.94
CA ALA A 104 4.53 -9.06 -4.18
C ALA A 104 3.08 -9.14 -3.69
N GLY A 105 2.86 -8.96 -2.37
CA GLY A 105 1.53 -8.92 -1.78
C GLY A 105 0.88 -7.55 -1.85
N ILE A 106 1.70 -6.50 -1.98
CA ILE A 106 1.28 -5.11 -2.05
C ILE A 106 2.03 -4.45 -3.21
N ILE A 107 1.30 -3.79 -4.09
CA ILE A 107 1.87 -3.07 -5.23
C ILE A 107 1.37 -1.64 -5.12
N VAL A 108 2.30 -0.70 -4.92
CA VAL A 108 1.98 0.73 -4.98
C VAL A 108 2.37 1.25 -6.36
N THR A 109 1.39 1.84 -7.03
CA THR A 109 1.60 2.45 -8.35
C THR A 109 2.46 3.69 -8.23
N GLY A 110 3.06 4.12 -9.34
CA GLY A 110 3.69 5.45 -9.40
C GLY A 110 2.70 6.58 -9.11
N SER A 111 3.25 7.78 -8.87
CA SER A 111 2.43 8.98 -8.69
C SER A 111 1.60 9.25 -9.95
N VAL A 112 0.28 9.19 -9.82
CA VAL A 112 -0.65 9.57 -10.88
C VAL A 112 -1.01 11.04 -10.68
N ALA A 113 -0.73 11.87 -11.68
CA ALA A 113 -1.15 13.25 -11.66
C ALA A 113 -2.68 13.32 -11.82
N ILE A 114 -3.36 13.82 -10.78
CA ILE A 114 -4.80 14.09 -10.83
C ILE A 114 -4.94 15.58 -11.14
N ASN A 115 -5.20 15.91 -12.41
CA ASN A 115 -5.63 17.25 -12.80
C ASN A 115 -7.10 17.15 -13.24
N GLU A 116 -7.97 18.02 -12.72
CA GLU A 116 -9.41 18.03 -13.00
C GLU A 116 -9.72 18.16 -14.50
N ALA A 117 -8.81 18.75 -15.28
CA ALA A 117 -8.97 18.90 -16.73
C ALA A 117 -8.50 17.69 -17.57
N SER A 118 -7.66 16.80 -17.03
CA SER A 118 -6.97 15.76 -17.83
C SER A 118 -6.99 14.36 -17.22
N CYS A 119 -7.59 14.16 -16.05
CA CYS A 119 -7.68 12.84 -15.42
C CYS A 119 -8.96 12.14 -15.87
N ASN A 120 -8.84 11.28 -16.89
CA ASN A 120 -9.91 10.37 -17.25
C ASN A 120 -10.13 9.36 -16.10
N PRO A 121 -11.31 9.29 -15.46
CA PRO A 121 -11.55 8.38 -14.33
C PRO A 121 -11.36 6.90 -14.70
N PHE A 122 -11.41 6.56 -16.00
CA PHE A 122 -11.10 5.22 -16.50
C PHE A 122 -9.65 4.79 -16.27
N CYS A 123 -8.71 5.74 -16.16
CA CYS A 123 -7.28 5.43 -16.03
C CYS A 123 -6.95 4.61 -14.77
N VAL A 124 -7.56 4.97 -13.63
CA VAL A 124 -7.35 4.28 -12.35
C VAL A 124 -8.05 2.92 -12.32
N LEU A 125 -9.21 2.80 -12.97
CA LEU A 125 -10.00 1.57 -12.99
C LEU A 125 -9.31 0.46 -13.79
N SER A 126 -8.74 0.77 -14.96
CA SER A 126 -8.06 -0.23 -15.79
C SER A 126 -6.84 -0.86 -15.11
N LEU A 127 -6.10 -0.08 -14.31
CA LEU A 127 -4.97 -0.58 -13.51
C LEU A 127 -5.41 -1.55 -12.40
N LEU A 128 -6.54 -1.24 -11.75
CA LEU A 128 -7.09 -2.09 -10.68
C LEU A 128 -7.61 -3.43 -11.21
N GLU A 129 -8.23 -3.44 -12.39
CA GLU A 129 -8.75 -4.68 -13.00
C GLU A 129 -7.62 -5.62 -13.46
N SER A 130 -6.51 -5.08 -13.98
CA SER A 130 -5.39 -5.90 -14.47
C SER A 130 -4.63 -6.66 -13.38
N CYS A 131 -4.79 -6.26 -12.12
CA CYS A 131 -4.10 -6.86 -10.98
C CYS A 131 -4.91 -7.95 -10.26
N ARG A 132 -6.18 -8.17 -10.63
CA ARG A 132 -7.02 -9.28 -10.11
C ARG A 132 -6.69 -10.59 -10.81
#